data_AF-A0A538Q2L0-F1
#
_entry.id   AF-A0A538Q2L0-F1
#
_cell.length_a   1.000
_cell.length_b   1.000
_cell.length_c   1.000
_cell.angle_alpha   90.00
_cell.angle_beta   90.00
_cell.angle_gamma   90.00
#
_symmetry.space_group_name_H-M   'P 1'
#
loop_
_entity.id
_entity.type
_entity.pdbx_description
1 polymer ?
#
loop_
_entity_poly.entity_id
_entity_poly.type
_entity_poly.pdbx_seq_one_letter_code
_entity_poly.pdbx_strand_id
1 'polypeptide(L)'
;MHASPGPGDTRTPIERRRDAACDHLGPKITACAVEDARADLAAGRIDQRQFDADTAPAVQRKHTEEFVKACKRASYSSRQVRVLEVCFREETRCRPLLDCLGHLDDRAPARGRD
;
A
#
# COMPACT_ATOMS: atom_id res chain seq x y z
N MET A 1 -7.09 -28.10 -1.30
CA MET A 1 -6.36 -28.23 -2.57
C MET A 1 -5.26 -27.18 -2.55
N HIS A 2 -4.03 -27.55 -2.21
CA HIS A 2 -2.90 -26.62 -2.20
C HIS A 2 -2.22 -26.69 -3.57
N ALA A 3 -2.30 -25.61 -4.35
CA ALA A 3 -1.57 -25.50 -5.60
C ALA A 3 -0.07 -25.40 -5.29
N SER A 4 0.70 -26.38 -5.77
CA SER A 4 2.17 -26.30 -5.75
C SER A 4 2.64 -25.15 -6.63
N PRO A 5 3.63 -24.34 -6.19
CA PRO A 5 4.19 -23.29 -7.02
C PRO A 5 4.87 -23.90 -8.26
N GLY A 6 4.64 -23.30 -9.43
CA GLY A 6 5.22 -23.76 -10.68
C GLY A 6 6.77 -23.70 -10.66
N PRO A 7 7.44 -24.48 -11.53
CA PRO A 7 8.89 -24.52 -11.59
C PRO A 7 9.39 -23.15 -12.09
N GLY A 8 9.87 -22.31 -11.17
CA GLY A 8 10.45 -21.00 -11.49
C GLY A 8 10.22 -19.91 -10.45
N ASP A 9 9.26 -20.04 -9.54
CA ASP A 9 9.05 -19.05 -8.48
C ASP A 9 9.93 -19.37 -7.26
N THR A 10 11.08 -18.69 -7.17
CA THR A 10 12.04 -18.82 -6.05
C THR A 10 11.60 -18.10 -4.78
N ARG A 11 10.49 -17.34 -4.81
CA ARG A 11 10.01 -16.60 -3.65
C ARG A 11 9.48 -17.55 -2.58
N THR A 12 9.78 -17.22 -1.34
CA THR A 12 9.21 -17.87 -0.16
C THR A 12 7.70 -17.63 -0.05
N PRO A 13 6.96 -18.46 0.72
CA PRO A 13 5.53 -18.24 0.93
C PRO A 13 5.17 -16.86 1.49
N ILE A 14 6.03 -16.29 2.36
CA ILE A 14 5.80 -14.96 2.93
C ILE A 14 6.00 -13.85 1.90
N GLU A 15 6.99 -13.98 1.03
CA GLU A 15 7.23 -13.02 -0.06
C GLU A 15 6.09 -13.02 -1.06
N ARG A 16 5.55 -14.20 -1.43
CA ARG A 16 4.38 -14.27 -2.32
C ARG A 16 3.16 -13.57 -1.73
N ARG A 17 2.91 -13.77 -0.44
CA ARG A 17 1.79 -13.12 0.28
C ARG A 17 1.98 -11.61 0.36
N ARG A 18 3.18 -11.15 0.72
CA ARG A 18 3.54 -9.73 0.70
C ARG A 18 3.29 -9.15 -0.69
N ASP A 19 3.86 -9.77 -1.72
CA ASP A 19 3.81 -9.26 -3.08
C ASP A 19 2.37 -9.09 -3.56
N ALA A 20 1.52 -10.09 -3.32
CA ALA A 20 0.09 -10.02 -3.62
C ALA A 20 -0.62 -8.90 -2.84
N ALA A 21 -0.36 -8.77 -1.55
CA ALA A 21 -0.96 -7.72 -0.73
C ALA A 21 -0.53 -6.32 -1.21
N CYS A 22 0.75 -6.13 -1.55
CA CYS A 22 1.28 -4.88 -2.11
C CYS A 22 0.61 -4.53 -3.45
N ASP A 23 0.44 -5.51 -4.34
CA ASP A 23 -0.21 -5.33 -5.65
C ASP A 23 -1.68 -4.90 -5.50
N HIS A 24 -2.38 -5.42 -4.50
CA HIS A 24 -3.76 -5.04 -4.20
C HIS A 24 -3.87 -3.67 -3.52
N LEU A 25 -2.94 -3.34 -2.63
CA LEU A 25 -2.93 -2.09 -1.88
C LEU A 25 -2.56 -0.88 -2.74
N GLY A 26 -1.64 -1.03 -3.70
CA GLY A 26 -1.16 0.08 -4.52
C GLY A 26 -2.28 0.92 -5.16
N PRO A 27 -3.16 0.32 -5.99
CA PRO A 27 -4.27 1.05 -6.61
C PRO A 27 -5.23 1.66 -5.58
N LYS A 28 -5.46 0.98 -4.45
CA LYS A 28 -6.37 1.45 -3.39
C LYS A 28 -5.82 2.68 -2.67
N ILE A 29 -4.54 2.68 -2.35
CA ILE A 29 -3.86 3.83 -1.73
C ILE A 29 -3.82 5.02 -2.69
N THR A 30 -3.54 4.78 -3.97
CA THR A 30 -3.61 5.83 -5.00
C THR A 30 -5.01 6.42 -5.12
N ALA A 31 -6.06 5.60 -5.09
CA ALA A 31 -7.43 6.08 -5.09
C ALA A 31 -7.72 6.97 -3.87
N CYS A 32 -7.21 6.58 -2.69
CA CYS A 32 -7.33 7.40 -1.48
C CYS A 32 -6.63 8.76 -1.60
N ALA A 33 -5.45 8.82 -2.21
CA ALA A 33 -4.77 10.09 -2.45
C ALA A 33 -5.56 11.00 -3.41
N VAL A 34 -6.27 10.44 -4.39
CA VAL A 34 -7.15 11.20 -5.28
C VAL A 34 -8.39 11.73 -4.55
N GLU A 35 -8.95 10.95 -3.63
CA GLU A 35 -10.05 11.41 -2.76
C GLU A 35 -9.62 12.57 -1.85
N ASP A 36 -8.44 12.46 -1.24
CA ASP A 36 -7.86 13.53 -0.42
C ASP A 36 -7.61 14.79 -1.26
N ALA A 37 -7.01 14.66 -2.46
CA ALA A 37 -6.82 15.79 -3.37
C ALA A 37 -8.16 16.45 -3.76
N ARG A 38 -9.22 15.67 -3.94
CA ARG A 38 -10.56 16.21 -4.24
C ARG A 38 -11.13 16.97 -3.06
N ALA A 39 -10.92 16.48 -1.83
CA ALA A 39 -11.32 17.19 -0.62
C ALA A 39 -10.52 18.50 -0.45
N ASP A 40 -9.24 18.50 -0.80
CA ASP A 40 -8.39 19.69 -0.78
C ASP A 40 -8.85 20.74 -1.80
N LEU A 41 -9.23 20.32 -3.01
CA LEU A 41 -9.82 21.20 -4.03
C LEU A 41 -11.14 21.80 -3.55
N ALA A 42 -12.04 20.98 -3.00
CA ALA A 42 -13.32 21.44 -2.47
C ALA A 42 -13.17 22.40 -1.29
N ALA A 43 -12.11 22.23 -0.49
CA ALA A 43 -11.76 23.13 0.62
C ALA A 43 -11.01 24.39 0.17
N GLY A 44 -10.70 24.55 -1.13
CA GLY A 44 -9.93 25.67 -1.66
C GLY A 44 -8.45 25.67 -1.24
N ARG A 45 -7.91 24.52 -0.82
CA ARG A 45 -6.50 24.35 -0.45
C ARG A 45 -5.59 24.18 -1.66
N ILE A 46 -6.13 23.63 -2.75
CA ILE A 46 -5.50 23.56 -4.07
C ILE A 46 -6.46 24.09 -5.13
N ASP A 47 -5.92 24.51 -6.27
CA ASP A 47 -6.73 24.91 -7.42
C ASP A 47 -6.96 23.72 -8.39
N GLN A 48 -7.84 23.93 -9.38
CA GLN A 48 -8.17 22.89 -10.37
C GLN A 48 -6.94 22.45 -11.17
N ARG A 49 -6.02 23.37 -11.47
CA ARG A 49 -4.82 23.08 -12.27
C ARG A 49 -3.89 22.15 -11.50
N GLN A 50 -3.69 22.39 -10.21
CA GLN A 50 -2.90 21.54 -9.33
C GLN A 50 -3.57 20.18 -9.16
N PHE A 51 -4.88 20.13 -8.93
CA PHE A 51 -5.62 18.88 -8.86
C PHE A 51 -5.45 18.03 -10.14
N ASP A 52 -5.60 18.64 -11.32
CA ASP A 52 -5.46 17.94 -12.61
C ASP A 52 -4.03 17.43 -12.82
N ALA A 53 -3.02 18.20 -12.41
CA ALA A 53 -1.62 17.81 -12.49
C ALA A 53 -1.29 16.63 -11.56
N ASP A 54 -1.74 16.69 -10.31
CA ASP A 54 -1.43 15.68 -9.27
C ASP A 54 -2.25 14.40 -9.46
N THR A 55 -3.45 14.50 -10.04
CA THR A 55 -4.32 13.35 -10.29
C THR A 55 -4.30 12.89 -11.74
N ALA A 56 -3.37 13.38 -12.57
CA ALA A 56 -3.22 12.92 -13.95
C ALA A 56 -3.01 11.38 -13.99
N PRO A 57 -3.57 10.64 -14.97
CA PRO A 57 -3.46 9.19 -15.03
C PRO A 57 -2.01 8.67 -15.02
N ALA A 58 -1.08 9.40 -15.65
CA ALA A 58 0.34 9.06 -15.65
C ALA A 58 0.97 9.19 -14.25
N VAL A 59 0.55 10.19 -13.48
CA VAL A 59 1.01 10.44 -12.11
C VAL A 59 0.46 9.37 -11.16
N GLN A 60 -0.84 9.08 -11.23
CA GLN A 60 -1.46 7.98 -10.48
C GLN A 60 -0.78 6.63 -10.73
N ARG A 61 -0.52 6.30 -12.01
CA ARG A 61 0.18 5.06 -12.38
C ARG A 61 1.57 5.01 -11.78
N LYS A 62 2.35 6.10 -11.92
CA LYS A 62 3.71 6.19 -11.37
C LYS A 62 3.71 6.01 -9.85
N HIS A 63 2.82 6.69 -9.12
CA HIS A 63 2.71 6.54 -7.67
C HIS A 63 2.35 5.12 -7.25
N THR A 64 1.43 4.47 -7.99
CA THR A 64 1.08 3.06 -7.75
C THR A 64 2.29 2.15 -7.94
N GLU A 65 3.02 2.31 -9.05
CA GLU A 65 4.23 1.52 -9.35
C GLU A 65 5.33 1.73 -8.28
N GLU A 66 5.56 2.98 -7.87
CA GLU A 66 6.55 3.33 -6.85
C GLU A 66 6.18 2.73 -5.49
N PHE A 67 4.91 2.82 -5.08
CA PHE A 67 4.42 2.19 -3.86
C PHE A 67 4.61 0.68 -3.89
N VAL A 68 4.13 0.00 -4.95
CA VAL A 68 4.23 -1.45 -5.09
C VAL A 68 5.69 -1.89 -5.03
N LYS A 69 6.57 -1.19 -5.73
CA LYS A 69 8.02 -1.47 -5.71
C LYS A 69 8.62 -1.31 -4.32
N ALA A 70 8.28 -0.25 -3.59
CA ALA A 70 8.77 -0.02 -2.23
C ALA A 70 8.24 -1.08 -1.26
N CYS A 71 6.93 -1.36 -1.31
CA CYS A 71 6.25 -2.36 -0.48
C CYS A 71 6.86 -3.77 -0.69
N LYS A 72 7.11 -4.17 -1.94
CA LYS A 72 7.74 -5.46 -2.26
C LYS A 72 9.21 -5.54 -1.87
N ARG A 73 9.93 -4.42 -1.77
CA ARG A 73 11.32 -4.39 -1.30
C ARG A 73 11.42 -4.44 0.22
N ALA A 74 10.35 -4.07 0.93
CA ALA A 74 10.34 -4.09 2.38
C ALA A 74 10.41 -5.53 2.93
N SER A 75 11.17 -5.68 4.01
CA SER A 75 11.26 -6.92 4.78
C SER A 75 10.22 -6.91 5.89
N TYR A 76 9.06 -7.50 5.61
CA TYR A 76 7.97 -7.64 6.57
C TYR A 76 8.03 -8.99 7.30
N SER A 77 7.73 -8.96 8.59
CA SER A 77 7.42 -10.17 9.36
C SER A 77 6.07 -10.76 8.93
N SER A 78 5.80 -12.02 9.29
CA SER A 78 4.51 -12.67 9.00
C SER A 78 3.32 -11.88 9.57
N ARG A 79 3.49 -11.22 10.73
CA ARG A 79 2.48 -10.35 11.33
C ARG A 79 2.23 -9.10 10.50
N GLN A 80 3.28 -8.44 10.02
CA GLN A 80 3.14 -7.24 9.17
C GLN A 80 2.52 -7.59 7.81
N VAL A 81 2.90 -8.74 7.21
CA VAL A 81 2.21 -9.22 5.99
C VAL A 81 0.73 -9.47 6.25
N ARG A 82 0.38 -9.99 7.43
CA ARG A 82 -1.03 -10.15 7.83
C ARG A 82 -1.76 -8.82 7.96
N VAL A 83 -1.10 -7.77 8.47
CA VAL A 83 -1.66 -6.41 8.51
C VAL A 83 -1.98 -5.94 7.08
N LEU A 84 -1.05 -6.06 6.13
CA LEU A 84 -1.29 -5.68 4.72
C LEU A 84 -2.54 -6.38 4.15
N GLU A 85 -2.65 -7.69 4.37
CA GLU A 85 -3.79 -8.50 3.89
C GLU A 85 -5.12 -8.09 4.53
N VAL A 86 -5.13 -7.93 5.86
CA VAL A 86 -6.35 -7.65 6.62
C VAL A 86 -6.83 -6.23 6.36
N CYS A 87 -5.94 -5.24 6.40
CA CYS A 87 -6.29 -3.85 6.13
C CYS A 87 -6.88 -3.71 4.71
N PHE A 88 -6.29 -4.37 3.71
CA PHE A 88 -6.86 -4.37 2.36
C PHE A 88 -8.28 -4.96 2.33
N ARG A 89 -8.50 -6.09 3.00
CA ARG A 89 -9.74 -6.86 2.93
C ARG A 89 -10.89 -6.24 3.72
N GLU A 90 -10.62 -5.79 4.94
CA GLU A 90 -11.66 -5.34 5.88
C GLU A 90 -11.96 -3.84 5.69
N GLU A 91 -10.95 -3.02 5.39
CA GLU A 91 -11.14 -1.57 5.37
C GLU A 91 -11.62 -1.11 4.00
N THR A 92 -12.86 -0.64 3.92
CA THR A 92 -13.48 -0.18 2.67
C THR A 92 -13.32 1.32 2.42
N ARG A 93 -12.97 2.09 3.46
CA ARG A 93 -12.80 3.53 3.41
C ARG A 93 -11.33 3.91 3.55
N CYS A 94 -10.95 5.04 2.97
CA CYS A 94 -9.56 5.47 2.92
C CYS A 94 -8.96 5.76 4.30
N ARG A 95 -9.66 6.52 5.14
CA ARG A 95 -9.11 6.85 6.46
C ARG A 95 -8.87 5.61 7.35
N PRO A 96 -9.85 4.70 7.54
CA PRO A 96 -9.61 3.45 8.26
C PRO A 96 -8.53 2.55 7.65
N LEU A 97 -8.45 2.48 6.31
CA LEU A 97 -7.38 1.73 5.64
C LEU A 97 -6.00 2.27 6.00
N LEU A 98 -5.80 3.58 5.91
CA LEU A 98 -4.53 4.23 6.21
C LEU A 98 -4.16 4.10 7.69
N ASP A 99 -5.14 4.25 8.59
CA ASP A 99 -4.95 4.05 10.03
C ASP A 99 -4.56 2.59 10.34
N CYS A 100 -5.21 1.62 9.70
CA CYS A 100 -4.88 0.19 9.84
C CYS A 100 -3.46 -0.12 9.35
N LEU A 101 -3.04 0.47 8.22
CA LEU A 101 -1.68 0.30 7.69
C LEU A 101 -0.62 0.98 8.58
N GLY A 102 -0.99 1.93 9.44
CA GLY A 102 -0.10 2.50 10.45
C GLY A 102 0.48 1.46 11.42
N HIS A 103 -0.22 0.34 11.63
CA HIS A 103 0.28 -0.78 12.45
C HIS A 103 1.43 -1.56 11.80
N LEU A 104 1.82 -1.24 10.56
CA LEU A 104 3.03 -1.81 9.96
C LEU A 104 4.30 -1.33 10.67
N ASP A 105 4.29 -0.11 11.20
CA ASP A 105 5.42 0.53 11.88
C ASP A 105 5.46 0.27 13.39
N ASP A 106 4.44 -0.41 13.95
CA ASP A 106 4.37 -0.90 15.34
C ASP A 106 5.34 -2.07 15.60
N ARG A 107 6.60 -1.93 15.15
CA ARG A 107 7.68 -2.81 15.57
C ARG A 107 7.78 -2.76 17.09
N ALA A 108 7.62 -3.94 17.69
CA ALA A 108 8.31 -4.35 18.90
C ALA A 108 9.69 -3.67 19.00
N PRO A 109 10.10 -3.21 20.20
CA PRO A 109 11.12 -2.20 20.41
C PRO A 109 12.39 -2.51 19.61
N ALA A 110 12.95 -1.45 19.01
CA ALA A 110 14.28 -1.46 18.43
C ALA A 110 15.24 -2.16 19.41
N ARG A 111 15.65 -3.38 19.09
CA ARG A 111 16.73 -4.03 19.84
C ARG A 111 18.01 -3.24 19.56
N GLY A 112 18.47 -2.59 20.62
CA GLY A 112 19.82 -2.14 20.92
C GLY A 112 20.83 -2.23 19.79
N ARG A 113 21.26 -1.06 19.34
CA ARG A 113 22.63 -0.84 18.91
C ARG A 113 23.47 -0.82 20.20
N ASP A 114 24.13 -1.95 20.50
CA ASP A 114 25.36 -2.01 21.29
C ASP A 114 26.49 -2.45 20.35
#